data_AF-A0A1V6ISS7-F1
#
_entry.id   AF-A0A1V6ISS7-F1
#
_cell.length_a   1.000
_cell.length_b   1.000
_cell.length_c   1.000
_cell.angle_alpha   90.00
_cell.angle_beta   90.00
_cell.angle_gamma   90.00
#
_symmetry.space_group_name_H-M   'P 1'
#
loop_
_entity.id
_entity.type
_entity.pdbx_description
1 polymer ?
#
loop_
_entity_poly.entity_id
_entity_poly.type
_entity_poly.pdbx_seq_one_letter_code
_entity_poly.pdbx_strand_id
1 'polypeptide(L)' 'MIEPTETERKETLDTFCDAMIAIAREAKENPEGVKNAPVSTPVSRLDEVLAARKPDVCWKKS' A
#
# COMPACT_ATOMS: atom_id res chain seq x y z
N MET A 1 11.20 7.15 -0.08
CA MET A 1 11.38 8.49 -0.69
C MET A 1 10.00 9.11 -0.77
N ILE A 2 9.82 10.32 -0.24
CA ILE A 2 8.54 11.04 -0.24
C ILE A 2 8.81 12.36 -0.96
N GLU A 3 8.08 12.61 -2.05
CA GLU A 3 8.20 13.81 -2.89
C GLU A 3 6.80 14.44 -3.03
N PRO A 4 6.41 15.34 -2.13
CA PRO A 4 5.21 16.13 -2.34
C PRO A 4 5.52 17.17 -3.42
N THR A 5 4.71 17.21 -4.48
CA THR A 5 4.80 18.28 -5.48
C THR A 5 4.29 19.59 -4.89
N GLU A 6 4.64 20.71 -5.51
CA GLU A 6 4.29 22.05 -5.06
C GLU A 6 2.78 22.34 -5.09
N THR A 7 2.01 21.51 -5.78
CA THR A 7 0.55 21.62 -5.90
C THR A 7 -0.20 21.11 -4.68
N GLU A 8 0.47 20.38 -3.79
CA GLU A 8 -0.17 19.84 -2.59
C GLU A 8 -0.38 20.91 -1.53
N ARG A 9 -1.56 20.89 -0.91
CA ARG A 9 -1.89 21.81 0.18
C ARG A 9 -1.27 21.32 1.48
N LYS A 10 -1.00 22.25 2.40
CA LYS A 10 -0.46 21.92 3.72
C LYS A 10 -1.33 20.88 4.46
N GLU A 11 -2.65 21.00 4.37
CA GLU A 11 -3.59 20.09 5.03
C GLU A 11 -3.48 18.65 4.50
N THR A 12 -3.20 18.48 3.21
CA THR A 12 -2.95 17.16 2.63
C THR A 12 -1.67 16.55 3.19
N LEU A 13 -0.61 17.36 3.32
CA LEU A 13 0.68 16.91 3.87
C LEU A 13 0.55 16.55 5.36
N ASP A 14 -0.17 17.36 6.14
CA ASP A 14 -0.44 17.08 7.55
C ASP A 14 -1.21 15.75 7.69
N THR A 15 -2.24 15.54 6.86
CA THR A 15 -3.02 14.29 6.87
C THR A 15 -2.15 13.06 6.52
N PHE A 16 -1.25 13.20 5.55
CA PHE A 16 -0.29 12.15 5.22
C PHE A 16 0.66 11.85 6.39
N CYS A 17 1.19 12.89 7.05
CA CYS A 17 2.05 12.74 8.23
C CYS A 17 1.33 12.02 9.36
N ASP A 18 0.08 12.39 9.66
CA ASP A 18 -0.74 11.75 10.69
C ASP A 18 -0.97 10.26 10.37
N ALA A 19 -1.26 9.93 9.11
CA ALA A 19 -1.38 8.55 8.66
C ALA A 19 -0.07 7.76 8.85
N MET A 20 1.09 8.35 8.53
CA MET A 20 2.39 7.71 8.73
C MET A 20 2.71 7.48 10.21
N ILE A 21 2.36 8.42 11.09
CA ILE A 21 2.52 8.26 12.56
C ILE A 21 1.62 7.13 13.06
N ALA A 22 0.38 7.06 12.58
CA ALA A 22 -0.55 5.98 12.93
C ALA A 22 -0.03 4.61 12.47
N ILE A 23 0.48 4.51 11.23
CA ILE A 23 1.08 3.28 10.70
C ILE A 23 2.31 2.88 11.51
N ALA A 24 3.17 3.82 11.91
CA ALA A 24 4.34 3.53 12.74
C ALA A 24 3.95 2.97 14.11
N ARG A 25 2.87 3.51 14.70
CA ARG A 25 2.29 2.99 15.94
C ARG A 25 1.71 1.60 15.74
N GLU A 26 0.92 1.39 14.69
CA GLU A 26 0.35 0.07 14.36
C GLU A 26 1.44 -0.97 14.11
N ALA A 27 2.50 -0.62 13.38
CA ALA A 27 3.62 -1.53 13.14
C ALA A 27 4.32 -1.96 14.45
N LYS A 28 4.30 -1.11 15.49
CA LYS A 28 4.86 -1.43 16.80
C LYS A 28 3.90 -2.27 17.66
N GLU A 29 2.61 -1.94 17.65
CA GLU A 29 1.60 -2.54 18.54
C GLU A 29 0.94 -3.79 17.94
N ASN A 30 0.73 -3.81 16.62
CA ASN A 30 0.11 -4.90 15.86
C ASN A 30 0.78 -5.07 14.47
N PRO A 31 2.00 -5.65 14.42
CA PRO A 31 2.75 -5.79 13.17
C PRO A 31 2.00 -6.58 12.08
N GLU A 32 1.18 -7.55 12.48
CA GLU A 32 0.45 -8.40 11.54
C GLU A 32 -0.67 -7.65 10.80
N GLY A 33 -1.24 -6.60 11.40
CA GLY A 33 -2.17 -5.70 10.70
C GLY A 33 -1.52 -5.06 9.47
N VAL A 34 -0.36 -4.44 9.67
CA VAL A 34 0.42 -3.80 8.61
C VAL A 34 0.93 -4.82 7.58
N LYS A 35 1.40 -5.99 8.02
CA LYS A 35 1.86 -7.04 7.10
C LYS A 35 0.74 -7.63 6.27
N ASN A 36 -0.49 -7.70 6.76
CA ASN A 36 -1.60 -8.26 5.98
C ASN A 36 -2.34 -7.21 5.14
N ALA A 37 -1.99 -5.93 5.26
CA ALA A 37 -2.55 -4.87 4.44
C ALA A 37 -2.18 -5.03 2.94
N PRO A 38 -3.05 -4.61 2.01
CA PRO A 38 -4.38 -4.03 2.24
C PRO A 38 -5.48 -5.10 2.43
N VAL A 39 -6.52 -4.76 3.22
CA VAL A 39 -7.64 -5.68 3.56
C VAL A 39 -9.01 -5.24 3.04
N SER A 40 -9.16 -3.99 2.62
CA SER A 40 -10.42 -3.40 2.15
C SER A 40 -10.44 -3.05 0.67
N THR A 41 -9.30 -3.15 -0.01
CA THR A 41 -9.20 -2.93 -1.46
C THR A 41 -9.82 -4.10 -2.23
N PRO A 42 -10.32 -3.89 -3.47
CA PRO A 42 -10.95 -4.96 -4.26
C PRO A 42 -10.05 -6.19 -4.51
N VAL A 43 -8.74 -6.00 -4.42
CA VAL A 43 -7.73 -7.05 -4.53
C VAL A 43 -6.79 -6.94 -3.32
N SER A 44 -6.39 -8.08 -2.76
CA SER A 44 -5.41 -8.17 -1.67
C SER A 44 -3.97 -8.13 -2.19
N ARG A 45 -2.99 -8.33 -1.30
CA ARG A 45 -1.58 -8.41 -1.70
C ARG A 45 -1.36 -9.52 -2.74
N LEU A 46 -0.78 -9.14 -3.88
CA LEU A 46 -0.47 -10.04 -4.98
C LEU A 46 0.74 -10.94 -4.65
N ASP A 47 0.75 -12.15 -5.22
CA ASP A 47 1.92 -13.04 -5.17
C ASP A 47 2.90 -12.67 -6.29
N GLU A 48 3.81 -11.74 -5.98
CA GLU A 48 4.84 -11.26 -6.91
C GLU A 48 5.82 -12.36 -7.33
N VAL A 49 6.10 -13.34 -6.44
CA VAL A 49 7.02 -14.44 -6.72
C VAL A 49 6.41 -15.36 -7.78
N LEU A 50 5.13 -15.72 -7.62
CA LEU A 50 4.42 -16.51 -8.60
C LEU A 50 4.30 -15.76 -9.93
N ALA A 51 3.91 -14.49 -9.89
CA ALA A 51 3.77 -13.66 -11.09
C ALA A 51 5.09 -13.58 -11.89
N ALA A 52 6.23 -13.45 -11.20
CA ALA A 52 7.54 -13.42 -11.85
C ALA A 52 7.97 -14.80 -12.40
N ARG A 53 7.64 -15.90 -11.71
CA ARG A 53 8.05 -17.27 -12.11
C ARG A 53 7.12 -17.91 -13.14
N LYS A 54 5.85 -17.51 -13.18
CA LYS A 54 4.81 -18.03 -14.07
C LYS A 54 3.94 -16.89 -14.61
N PRO A 55 4.51 -15.99 -15.43
CA PRO A 55 3.78 -14.83 -15.92
C PRO A 55 2.66 -15.26 -16.88
N ASP A 56 1.44 -14.81 -16.62
CA ASP A 56 0.33 -14.88 -17.57
C ASP A 56 0.15 -13.49 -18.21
N VAL A 57 0.65 -13.35 -19.43
CA VAL A 57 0.72 -12.08 -20.18
C VAL A 57 -0.31 -12.00 -21.30
N CYS A 58 -1.14 -13.04 -21.47
CA CYS A 58 -2.10 -13.11 -22.56
C CYS A 58 -3.52 -13.08 -22.00
N TRP A 59 -4.22 -11.97 -22.26
CA TRP A 59 -5.63 -11.90 -21.93
C TRP A 59 -6.44 -12.91 -22.75
N LYS A 60 -7.32 -13.66 -22.08
CA LYS A 60 -8.28 -14.58 -22.69
C LYS A 60 -9.68 -14.18 -22.28
N LYS A 61 -10.59 -14.13 -23.25
CA LYS A 61 -11.99 -13.84 -22.98
C LYS A 61 -12.63 -15.02 -22.26
N SER A 62 -13.18 -14.79 -21.09
CA SER A 62 -13.95 -15.75 -20.30
C SER A 62 -15.30 -16.08 -20.91
#